data_AF-A0A8C9EYZ9-F1
#
_entry.id   AF-A0A8C9EYZ9-F1
#
_cell.length_a   1.000
_cell.length_b   1.000
_cell.length_c   1.000
_cell.angle_alpha   90.00
_cell.angle_beta   90.00
_cell.angle_gamma   90.00
#
_symmetry.space_group_name_H-M   'P 1'
#
loop_
_entity.id
_entity.type
_entity.pdbx_description
1 polymer ?
#
loop_
_entity_poly.entity_id
_entity_poly.type
_entity_poly.pdbx_seq_one_letter_code
_entity_poly.pdbx_strand_id
1 'polypeptide(L)'
;MAEQLPPGQPIGAGRGRGYAMAAGRDVSGGLEAVAVALWPPGETPPPFQYSPDSVPGADGAIDPTEVTFPGCPCRAHSCTARSCPCLRHGERCRVLQSAAPLFECNAMCRCGDGCQNRVVQRGLQVRLEVFKTAKKGWGVRALEAIAEGTFVCEQLWRSHRGVRDTKERWNSPKGH
;
A
#
# COMPACT_ATOMS: atom_id res chain seq x y z
N MET A 1 -11.72 28.47 2.00
CA MET A 1 -13.15 28.19 2.25
C MET A 1 -13.31 26.68 2.21
N ALA A 2 -13.45 26.08 3.40
CA ALA A 2 -13.69 24.66 3.53
C ALA A 2 -15.18 24.41 3.29
N GLU A 3 -15.50 23.62 2.27
CA GLU A 3 -16.89 23.23 2.02
C GLU A 3 -17.23 22.10 3.00
N GLN A 4 -18.00 22.43 4.03
CA GLN A 4 -18.61 21.48 4.95
C GLN A 4 -19.74 20.75 4.23
N LEU A 5 -19.62 19.42 4.13
CA LEU A 5 -20.72 18.56 3.69
C LEU A 5 -21.76 18.42 4.82
N PRO A 6 -23.07 18.30 4.50
CA PRO A 6 -24.16 18.36 5.49
C PRO A 6 -24.19 17.13 6.43
N PRO A 7 -24.79 17.25 7.62
CA PRO A 7 -24.81 16.18 8.62
C PRO A 7 -25.77 15.05 8.20
N GLY A 8 -25.22 13.85 8.01
CA GLY A 8 -26.02 12.63 7.90
C GLY A 8 -26.59 12.25 9.27
N GLN A 9 -27.91 12.37 9.44
CA GLN A 9 -28.65 11.89 10.62
C GLN A 9 -28.82 10.35 10.62
N PRO A 10 -29.09 9.74 11.79
CA PRO A 10 -28.84 8.34 12.05
C PRO A 10 -29.98 7.45 11.56
N ILE A 11 -29.64 6.32 10.95
CA ILE A 11 -30.60 5.25 10.64
C ILE A 11 -30.17 3.95 11.33
N GLY A 12 -30.82 3.72 12.48
CA GLY A 12 -31.35 2.45 12.96
C GLY A 12 -30.49 1.20 12.84
N ALA A 13 -30.16 0.63 14.02
CA ALA A 13 -29.78 -0.76 14.17
C ALA A 13 -30.74 -1.70 13.40
N GLY A 14 -30.21 -2.46 12.45
CA GLY A 14 -31.01 -3.38 11.65
C GLY A 14 -30.20 -4.09 10.58
N ARG A 15 -29.67 -5.27 10.96
CA ARG A 15 -29.24 -6.43 10.14
C ARG A 15 -28.53 -6.14 8.81
N GLY A 16 -27.29 -6.61 8.75
CA GLY A 16 -26.38 -6.61 7.62
C GLY A 16 -27.03 -6.52 6.25
N ARG A 17 -26.92 -5.34 5.63
CA ARG A 17 -27.01 -5.22 4.17
C ARG A 17 -25.62 -5.46 3.65
N GLY A 18 -25.38 -6.69 3.18
CA GLY A 18 -24.26 -6.94 2.29
C GLY A 18 -24.33 -5.91 1.16
N TYR A 19 -23.24 -5.17 0.98
CA TYR A 19 -23.02 -4.50 -0.29
C TYR A 19 -23.05 -5.60 -1.33
N ALA A 20 -24.14 -5.70 -2.07
CA ALA A 20 -24.24 -6.58 -3.20
C ALA A 20 -23.06 -6.22 -4.09
N MET A 21 -22.09 -7.14 -4.18
CA MET A 21 -20.99 -7.06 -5.10
C MET A 21 -21.62 -7.09 -6.49
N ALA A 22 -21.98 -5.93 -7.04
CA ALA A 22 -22.08 -5.78 -8.48
C ALA A 22 -20.74 -6.30 -9.00
N ALA A 23 -20.76 -7.31 -9.88
CA ALA A 23 -19.59 -7.97 -10.44
C ALA A 23 -18.54 -6.93 -10.87
N GLY A 24 -17.68 -6.58 -9.91
CA GLY A 24 -16.88 -5.37 -9.96
C GLY A 24 -15.59 -5.76 -10.62
N ARG A 25 -15.22 -5.04 -11.67
CA ARG A 25 -13.95 -5.28 -12.35
C ARG A 25 -12.84 -5.02 -11.34
N ASP A 26 -12.06 -6.06 -11.07
CA ASP A 26 -10.88 -5.99 -10.22
C ASP A 26 -9.71 -5.42 -11.04
N VAL A 27 -9.26 -4.23 -10.66
CA VAL A 27 -8.12 -3.55 -11.32
C VAL A 27 -6.83 -4.34 -11.17
N SER A 28 -6.69 -5.11 -10.08
CA SER A 28 -5.51 -5.96 -9.85
C SER A 28 -5.54 -7.26 -10.66
N GLY A 29 -6.70 -7.64 -11.23
CA GLY A 29 -6.85 -8.90 -11.94
C GLY A 29 -6.65 -10.14 -11.07
N GLY A 30 -6.92 -10.06 -9.77
CA GLY A 30 -6.72 -11.14 -8.80
C GLY A 30 -5.28 -11.30 -8.30
N LEU A 31 -4.39 -10.35 -8.59
CA LEU A 31 -3.00 -10.37 -8.12
C LEU A 31 -2.85 -9.95 -6.65
N GLU A 32 -3.86 -9.27 -6.09
CA GLU A 32 -3.90 -8.90 -4.68
C GLU A 32 -4.77 -9.87 -3.87
N ALA A 33 -4.50 -9.98 -2.56
CA ALA A 33 -5.34 -10.75 -1.64
C ALA A 33 -6.76 -10.17 -1.51
N VAL A 34 -6.92 -8.86 -1.78
CA VAL A 34 -8.18 -8.13 -1.73
C VAL A 34 -8.40 -7.44 -3.07
N ALA A 35 -9.54 -7.69 -3.71
CA ALA A 35 -9.88 -7.08 -5.01
C ALA A 35 -9.89 -5.54 -4.94
N VAL A 36 -9.34 -4.91 -5.97
CA VAL A 36 -9.31 -3.45 -6.11
C VAL A 36 -10.47 -3.03 -7.01
N ALA A 37 -11.51 -2.45 -6.42
CA ALA A 37 -12.73 -2.10 -7.13
C ALA A 37 -12.54 -0.94 -8.12
N LEU A 38 -13.44 -0.82 -9.10
CA LEU A 38 -13.44 0.24 -10.11
C LEU A 38 -14.78 0.96 -10.17
N TRP A 39 -14.75 2.29 -10.14
CA TRP A 39 -15.93 3.16 -10.24
C TRP A 39 -15.68 4.40 -11.13
N PRO A 40 -16.65 4.85 -11.94
CA PRO A 40 -17.98 4.28 -12.15
C PRO A 40 -17.98 3.09 -13.13
N PRO A 41 -19.06 2.29 -13.17
CA PRO A 41 -19.21 1.21 -14.14
C PRO A 41 -19.12 1.72 -15.58
N GLY A 42 -18.40 1.02 -16.43
CA GLY A 42 -18.23 1.38 -17.85
C GLY A 42 -17.07 2.33 -18.13
N GLU A 43 -16.49 2.97 -17.12
CA GLU A 43 -15.24 3.73 -17.28
C GLU A 43 -14.01 2.85 -16.99
N THR A 44 -12.89 3.17 -17.65
CA THR A 44 -11.59 2.53 -17.40
C THR A 44 -10.49 3.56 -17.24
N PRO A 45 -9.55 3.34 -16.30
CA PRO A 45 -8.30 4.07 -16.31
C PRO A 45 -7.53 3.81 -17.62
N PRO A 46 -6.61 4.71 -18.01
CA PRO A 46 -5.71 4.46 -19.13
C PRO A 46 -5.02 3.08 -18.97
N PRO A 47 -4.76 2.34 -20.07
CA PRO A 47 -4.12 1.03 -19.98
C PRO A 47 -2.80 1.08 -19.22
N PHE A 48 -2.62 0.18 -18.26
CA PHE A 48 -1.38 0.00 -17.52
C PHE A 48 -1.20 -1.47 -17.16
N GLN A 49 0.04 -1.87 -16.90
CA GLN A 49 0.34 -3.20 -16.38
C GLN A 49 0.35 -3.13 -14.84
N TYR A 50 -0.62 -3.77 -14.21
CA TYR A 50 -0.65 -3.92 -12.75
C TYR A 50 0.45 -4.89 -12.31
N SER A 51 1.15 -4.57 -11.23
CA SER A 51 2.09 -5.46 -10.57
C SER A 51 2.01 -5.24 -9.06
N PRO A 52 1.83 -6.31 -8.26
CA PRO A 52 1.81 -6.20 -6.79
C PRO A 52 3.22 -6.03 -6.21
N ASP A 53 4.26 -6.29 -6.99
CA ASP A 53 5.65 -6.29 -6.57
C ASP A 53 6.49 -5.26 -7.34
N SER A 54 7.57 -4.79 -6.71
CA SER A 54 8.57 -3.96 -7.39
C SER A 54 9.18 -4.70 -8.57
N VAL A 55 9.03 -4.10 -9.76
CA VAL A 55 9.64 -4.64 -10.98
C VAL A 55 11.05 -4.06 -11.14
N PRO A 56 12.10 -4.89 -11.27
CA PRO A 56 13.48 -4.41 -11.40
C PRO A 56 13.65 -3.39 -12.55
N GLY A 57 14.49 -2.39 -12.29
CA GLY A 57 14.93 -1.42 -13.30
C GLY A 57 15.77 -2.09 -14.40
N ALA A 58 15.87 -1.43 -15.55
CA ALA A 58 16.63 -1.94 -16.71
C ALA A 58 18.14 -2.12 -16.43
N ASP A 59 18.63 -1.53 -15.35
CA ASP A 59 20.02 -1.58 -14.87
C ASP A 59 20.30 -2.74 -13.89
N GLY A 60 19.29 -3.54 -13.50
CA GLY A 60 19.49 -4.73 -12.67
C GLY A 60 20.10 -4.46 -11.29
N ALA A 61 20.06 -3.20 -10.84
CA ALA A 61 20.72 -2.80 -9.61
C ALA A 61 19.81 -3.13 -8.41
N ILE A 62 20.16 -4.24 -7.75
CA ILE A 62 19.55 -4.81 -6.53
C ILE A 62 18.23 -5.52 -6.83
N ASP A 63 18.23 -6.84 -6.66
CA ASP A 63 17.00 -7.61 -6.55
C ASP A 63 16.32 -7.21 -5.23
N PRO A 64 15.16 -6.52 -5.26
CA PRO A 64 14.47 -6.11 -4.04
C PRO A 64 14.00 -7.32 -3.19
N THR A 65 14.05 -8.53 -3.75
CA THR A 65 13.73 -9.78 -3.04
C THR A 65 14.93 -10.39 -2.32
N GLU A 66 16.15 -9.90 -2.54
CA GLU A 66 17.34 -10.41 -1.84
C GLU A 66 17.32 -10.00 -0.35
N VAL A 67 17.23 -11.02 0.51
CA VAL A 67 17.27 -10.85 1.97
C VAL A 67 18.71 -10.57 2.40
N THR A 68 19.05 -9.30 2.55
CA THR A 68 20.38 -8.84 3.04
C THR A 68 20.51 -8.88 4.57
N PHE A 69 19.41 -9.12 5.29
CA PHE A 69 19.36 -9.04 6.75
C PHE A 69 19.14 -10.42 7.41
N PRO A 70 19.96 -10.82 8.42
CA PRO A 70 19.99 -12.19 8.97
C PRO A 70 18.74 -12.59 9.80
N GLY A 71 17.78 -11.69 9.98
CA GLY A 71 16.55 -11.96 10.73
C GLY A 71 16.74 -11.93 12.26
N CYS A 72 15.68 -12.23 13.01
CA CYS A 72 15.69 -12.26 14.47
C CYS A 72 15.60 -13.70 15.04
N PRO A 73 16.20 -13.96 16.22
CA PRO A 73 16.11 -15.26 16.89
C PRO A 73 14.85 -15.42 17.76
N CYS A 74 13.93 -14.46 17.74
CA CYS A 74 12.73 -14.47 18.57
C CYS A 74 11.87 -15.70 18.29
N ARG A 75 11.40 -16.40 19.32
CA ARG A 75 10.54 -17.60 19.18
C ARG A 75 9.07 -17.36 19.56
N ALA A 76 8.76 -16.14 20.02
CA ALA A 76 7.40 -15.75 20.32
C ALA A 76 6.57 -15.68 19.02
N HIS A 77 5.25 -15.74 19.17
CA HIS A 77 4.32 -15.55 18.06
C HIS A 77 4.48 -14.17 17.41
N SER A 78 4.79 -13.14 18.20
CA SER A 78 5.05 -11.78 17.72
C SER A 78 6.25 -11.14 18.41
N CYS A 79 7.03 -10.38 17.66
CA CYS A 79 8.17 -9.62 18.14
C CYS A 79 7.73 -8.39 18.94
N THR A 80 8.47 -8.05 20.00
CA THR A 80 8.23 -6.85 20.81
C THR A 80 9.46 -5.93 20.78
N ALA A 81 9.22 -4.62 20.88
CA ALA A 81 10.22 -3.59 20.61
C ALA A 81 11.47 -3.67 21.51
N ARG A 82 11.33 -4.18 22.73
CA ARG A 82 12.44 -4.24 23.69
C ARG A 82 13.46 -5.34 23.41
N SER A 83 13.08 -6.42 22.73
CA SER A 83 13.91 -7.62 22.63
C SER A 83 14.25 -8.02 21.20
N CYS A 84 13.50 -7.56 20.20
CA CYS A 84 13.70 -7.97 18.81
C CYS A 84 14.70 -7.04 18.07
N PRO A 85 15.79 -7.58 17.49
CA PRO A 85 16.69 -6.80 16.65
C PRO A 85 16.00 -6.08 15.47
N CYS A 86 14.96 -6.68 14.88
CA CYS A 86 14.20 -6.05 13.79
C CYS A 86 13.46 -4.79 14.24
N LEU A 87 13.12 -4.69 15.53
CA LEU A 87 12.38 -3.55 16.08
C LEU A 87 13.28 -2.52 16.78
N ARG A 88 14.58 -2.81 16.97
CA ARG A 88 15.50 -1.91 17.69
C ARG A 88 15.81 -0.61 16.96
N HIS A 89 15.62 -0.56 15.64
CA HIS A 89 15.80 0.65 14.83
C HIS A 89 14.50 1.45 14.66
N GLY A 90 13.38 0.92 15.12
CA GLY A 90 12.07 1.55 15.07
C GLY A 90 11.55 1.80 16.48
N GLU A 91 12.12 2.78 17.19
CA GLU A 91 11.48 3.26 18.40
C GLU A 91 10.13 3.86 18.05
N ARG A 92 9.10 3.05 18.31
CA ARG A 92 7.66 3.29 18.17
C ARG A 92 7.17 3.23 16.72
N CYS A 93 6.17 2.37 16.52
CA CYS A 93 5.14 2.48 15.48
C CYS A 93 4.37 3.82 15.64
N ARG A 94 5.08 4.93 15.46
CA ARG A 94 4.57 6.24 15.09
C ARG A 94 5.33 6.55 13.81
N VAL A 95 4.76 6.12 12.69
CA VAL A 95 5.25 6.27 11.30
C VAL A 95 5.46 7.74 10.89
N LEU A 96 5.41 8.69 11.82
CA LEU A 96 5.23 10.11 11.54
C LEU A 96 6.34 11.04 12.06
N GLN A 97 7.38 10.56 12.75
CA GLN A 97 8.33 11.48 13.41
C GLN A 97 9.84 11.15 13.33
N SER A 98 10.27 10.05 12.71
CA SER A 98 11.70 9.77 12.56
C SER A 98 12.04 9.25 11.16
N ALA A 99 13.17 9.70 10.61
CA ALA A 99 13.75 9.20 9.35
C ALA A 99 14.50 7.86 9.54
N ALA A 100 14.17 7.12 10.60
CA ALA A 100 14.83 5.85 10.90
C ALA A 100 14.30 4.76 9.96
N PRO A 101 15.18 3.89 9.41
CA PRO A 101 14.74 2.78 8.58
C PRO A 101 13.87 1.81 9.40
N LEU A 102 12.71 1.47 8.85
CA LEU A 102 11.84 0.42 9.39
C LEU A 102 12.23 -0.92 8.78
N PHE A 103 12.47 -1.93 9.62
CA PHE A 103 12.82 -3.28 9.18
C PHE A 103 11.71 -4.26 9.53
N GLU A 104 11.20 -4.98 8.53
CA GLU A 104 10.27 -6.08 8.77
C GLU A 104 10.99 -7.34 9.24
N CYS A 105 10.26 -8.21 9.95
CA CYS A 105 10.69 -9.58 10.12
C CYS A 105 10.63 -10.28 8.75
N ASN A 106 11.66 -11.05 8.40
CA ASN A 106 11.77 -11.70 7.10
C ASN A 106 11.75 -13.23 7.24
N ALA A 107 11.96 -13.95 6.13
CA ALA A 107 11.98 -15.41 6.12
C ALA A 107 13.07 -16.04 7.02
N MET A 108 14.13 -15.30 7.37
CA MET A 108 15.20 -15.76 8.27
C MET A 108 14.86 -15.57 9.76
N CYS A 109 13.77 -14.87 10.08
CA CYS A 109 13.30 -14.73 11.46
C CYS A 109 12.68 -16.02 11.99
N ARG A 110 12.90 -16.31 13.27
CA ARG A 110 12.28 -17.45 13.98
C ARG A 110 10.89 -17.16 14.57
N CYS A 111 10.43 -15.92 14.46
CA CYS A 111 9.11 -15.52 14.95
C CYS A 111 8.03 -16.02 13.99
N GLY A 112 6.81 -16.20 14.51
CA GLY A 112 5.71 -16.75 13.71
C GLY A 112 5.30 -15.85 12.54
N ASP A 113 4.57 -16.43 11.58
CA ASP A 113 4.02 -15.71 10.42
C ASP A 113 2.98 -14.65 10.83
N GLY A 114 2.33 -14.85 11.98
CA GLY A 114 1.44 -13.89 12.63
C GLY A 114 2.16 -12.70 13.29
N CYS A 115 3.49 -12.62 13.24
CA CYS A 115 4.25 -11.54 13.85
C CYS A 115 3.78 -10.16 13.37
N GLN A 116 3.55 -9.22 14.28
CA GLN A 116 3.07 -7.88 13.96
C GLN A 116 4.11 -7.03 13.21
N ASN A 117 5.38 -7.45 13.18
CA ASN A 117 6.43 -6.82 12.39
C ASN A 117 6.55 -7.40 10.97
N ARG A 118 5.48 -8.04 10.45
CA ARG A 118 5.31 -8.49 9.07
C ARG A 118 4.07 -7.79 8.52
N VAL A 119 4.22 -6.60 7.94
CA VAL A 119 3.08 -5.74 7.57
C VAL A 119 3.02 -5.56 6.06
N VAL A 120 4.02 -4.89 5.48
CA VAL A 120 4.16 -4.61 4.04
C VAL A 120 4.21 -5.92 3.25
N GLN A 121 4.95 -6.92 3.73
CA GLN A 121 5.05 -8.22 3.06
C GLN A 121 3.72 -9.00 2.97
N ARG A 122 2.67 -8.58 3.70
CA ARG A 122 1.33 -9.18 3.60
C ARG A 122 0.51 -8.60 2.46
N GLY A 123 1.05 -7.63 1.72
CA GLY A 123 0.38 -6.99 0.60
C GLY A 123 -0.84 -6.17 1.04
N LEU A 124 -1.72 -5.89 0.07
CA LEU A 124 -2.93 -5.11 0.30
C LEU A 124 -3.94 -5.86 1.18
N GLN A 125 -4.32 -5.26 2.32
CA GLN A 125 -5.31 -5.80 3.25
C GLN A 125 -6.56 -4.93 3.37
N VAL A 126 -6.53 -3.70 2.84
CA VAL A 126 -7.63 -2.73 2.91
C VAL A 126 -8.42 -2.77 1.60
N ARG A 127 -9.75 -2.72 1.69
CA ARG A 127 -10.62 -2.60 0.49
C ARG A 127 -10.45 -1.22 -0.15
N LEU A 128 -9.85 -1.18 -1.33
CA LEU A 128 -9.63 0.03 -2.12
C LEU A 128 -10.53 0.07 -3.36
N GLU A 129 -10.81 1.30 -3.80
CA GLU A 129 -11.51 1.57 -5.05
C GLU A 129 -10.78 2.63 -5.86
N VAL A 130 -10.50 2.31 -7.12
CA VAL A 130 -10.08 3.26 -8.15
C VAL A 130 -11.32 3.97 -8.66
N PHE A 131 -11.38 5.29 -8.49
CA PHE A 131 -12.57 6.07 -8.83
C PHE A 131 -12.26 7.27 -9.73
N LYS A 132 -13.19 7.60 -10.62
CA LYS A 132 -13.11 8.82 -11.43
C LYS A 132 -13.43 10.05 -10.59
N THR A 133 -12.49 10.99 -10.52
CA THR A 133 -12.70 12.30 -9.88
C THR A 133 -13.25 13.30 -10.89
N ALA A 134 -13.98 14.32 -10.41
CA ALA A 134 -14.57 15.33 -11.28
C ALA A 134 -13.55 16.22 -12.00
N LYS A 135 -12.35 16.43 -11.44
CA LYS A 135 -11.37 17.43 -11.94
C LYS A 135 -9.92 16.97 -12.00
N LYS A 136 -9.54 15.87 -11.32
CA LYS A 136 -8.14 15.45 -11.13
C LYS A 136 -7.80 14.14 -11.85
N GLY A 137 -8.70 13.64 -12.70
CA GLY A 137 -8.54 12.33 -13.33
C GLY A 137 -8.95 11.20 -12.39
N TRP A 138 -8.16 10.13 -12.34
CA TRP A 138 -8.42 8.95 -11.52
C TRP A 138 -7.79 9.08 -10.14
N GLY A 139 -8.50 8.63 -9.10
CA GLY A 139 -8.02 8.60 -7.73
C GLY A 139 -8.24 7.24 -7.09
N VAL A 140 -7.71 7.06 -5.89
CA VAL A 140 -7.91 5.87 -5.06
C VAL A 140 -8.57 6.30 -3.76
N ARG A 141 -9.57 5.56 -3.30
CA ARG A 141 -10.22 5.76 -1.99
C ARG A 141 -10.37 4.44 -1.24
N ALA A 142 -10.41 4.52 0.08
CA ALA A 142 -10.74 3.39 0.93
C ALA A 142 -12.26 3.20 1.01
N LEU A 143 -12.70 1.95 0.97
CA LEU A 143 -14.10 1.54 1.17
C LEU A 143 -14.41 1.20 2.63
N GLU A 144 -13.45 1.43 3.53
CA GLU A 144 -13.56 1.23 4.97
C GLU A 144 -12.72 2.23 5.75
N ALA A 145 -13.02 2.38 7.04
CA ALA A 145 -12.24 3.23 7.92
C ALA A 145 -10.84 2.62 8.15
N ILE A 146 -9.80 3.42 7.92
CA ILE A 146 -8.40 3.02 8.13
C ILE A 146 -7.95 3.58 9.47
N ALA A 147 -7.56 2.69 10.40
CA ALA A 147 -6.99 3.11 11.67
C ALA A 147 -5.61 3.78 11.46
N GLU A 148 -5.28 4.76 12.29
CA GLU A 148 -3.97 5.43 12.23
C GLU A 148 -2.82 4.41 12.33
N GLY A 149 -1.82 4.52 11.44
CA GLY A 149 -0.68 3.61 11.39
C GLY A 149 -0.90 2.31 10.60
N THR A 150 -2.08 2.12 9.99
CA THR A 150 -2.33 0.97 9.11
C THR A 150 -1.60 1.13 7.78
N PHE A 151 -0.90 0.09 7.33
CA PHE A 151 -0.34 0.04 5.98
C PHE A 151 -1.48 0.02 4.95
N VAL A 152 -1.38 0.86 3.92
CA VAL A 152 -2.42 1.00 2.90
C VAL A 152 -2.01 0.32 1.60
N CYS A 153 -0.95 0.79 0.94
CA CYS A 153 -0.38 0.17 -0.25
C CYS A 153 1.03 0.67 -0.52
N GLU A 154 1.78 -0.07 -1.32
CA GLU A 154 3.06 0.36 -1.87
C GLU A 154 2.85 1.21 -3.13
N GLN A 155 3.65 2.26 -3.29
CA GLN A 155 3.68 3.06 -4.52
C GLN A 155 4.77 2.51 -5.43
N LEU A 156 4.37 1.62 -6.34
CA LEU A 156 5.27 0.97 -7.27
C LEU A 156 5.38 1.76 -8.58
N TRP A 157 6.60 1.94 -9.07
CA TRP A 157 6.86 2.58 -10.35
C TRP A 157 8.00 1.86 -11.06
N ARG A 158 7.89 1.70 -12.38
CA ARG A 158 8.98 1.17 -13.19
C ARG A 158 9.82 2.31 -13.74
N SER A 159 11.10 2.35 -13.41
CA SER A 159 12.04 3.21 -14.13
C SER A 159 12.40 2.59 -15.47
N HIS A 160 11.87 3.15 -16.56
CA HIS A 160 12.27 2.73 -17.90
C HIS A 160 13.66 3.27 -18.29
N ARG A 161 14.22 4.25 -17.54
CA ARG A 161 15.49 4.94 -17.86
C ARG A 161 16.25 5.34 -16.58
N GLY A 162 17.56 5.55 -16.68
CA GLY A 162 18.41 5.86 -15.52
C GLY A 162 18.06 7.18 -14.83
N VAL A 163 18.43 7.32 -13.55
CA VAL A 163 18.12 8.44 -12.64
C VAL A 163 18.50 9.83 -13.19
N ARG A 164 19.44 9.92 -14.14
CA ARG A 164 19.83 11.19 -14.78
C ARG A 164 18.77 11.72 -15.74
N ASP A 165 18.16 10.83 -16.53
CA ASP A 165 17.18 11.16 -17.56
C ASP A 165 15.82 11.55 -16.93
N THR A 166 15.46 10.94 -15.80
CA THR A 166 14.25 11.32 -15.04
C THR A 166 14.33 12.75 -14.48
N LYS A 167 15.52 13.20 -14.08
CA LYS A 167 15.75 14.57 -13.57
C LYS A 167 15.67 15.62 -14.68
N GLU A 168 16.19 15.31 -15.87
CA GLU A 168 16.11 16.21 -17.04
C GLU A 168 14.66 16.43 -17.49
N ARG A 169 13.84 15.37 -17.48
CA ARG A 169 12.41 15.49 -17.81
C ARG A 169 11.59 16.20 -16.74
N TRP A 170 11.88 15.99 -15.46
CA TRP A 170 11.21 16.75 -14.38
C TRP A 170 11.48 18.26 -14.50
N ASN A 171 12.71 18.62 -14.84
CA ASN A 171 13.13 20.00 -15.01
C ASN A 171 12.82 20.59 -16.39
N SER A 172 12.32 19.78 -17.32
CA SER A 172 11.92 20.27 -18.64
C SER A 172 10.65 21.12 -18.53
N PRO A 173 10.59 22.29 -19.19
CA PRO A 173 9.38 23.10 -19.23
C PRO A 173 8.23 22.27 -19.80
N LYS A 174 7.16 22.08 -19.03
CA LYS A 174 5.93 21.49 -19.56
C LYS A 174 5.24 22.58 -20.37
N GLY A 175 5.15 22.37 -21.68
CA GLY A 175 4.51 23.30 -22.60
C GLY A 175 3.09 23.64 -22.15
N HIS A 176 2.76 24.93 -22.25
CA HIS A 176 1.43 25.49 -21.98
C HIS A 176 0.42 25.12 -23.07
#